data_AF-A0A4S8I061-F1
#
_entry.id   AF-A0A4S8I061-F1
#
_cell.length_a   1.000
_cell.length_b   1.000
_cell.length_c   1.000
_cell.angle_alpha   90.00
_cell.angle_beta   90.00
_cell.angle_gamma   90.00
#
_symmetry.space_group_name_H-M   'P 1'
#
loop_
_entity.id
_entity.type
_entity.pdbx_description
1 polymer ?
#
loop_
_entity_poly.entity_id
_entity_poly.type
_entity_poly.pdbx_seq_one_letter_code
_entity_poly.pdbx_strand_id
1 'polypeptide(L)'
;MDSLVKLINNSNFKTQRDTIKQDRPDYGISSRTYLTMVSEGNELKKYVNSFHMTTKNNGISKKMDGENAFYFDHNKLIKVEEFMSEGDKKMEMHWYYADEKPIYNTLNAGKDNERAEMLLKMAKGLVEKMSSFIK
;
A
#
# COMPACT_ATOMS: atom_id res chain seq x y z
N MET A 1 -0.16 17.06 6.51
CA MET A 1 0.03 15.87 5.65
C MET A 1 -1.25 15.49 4.94
N ASP A 2 -2.40 15.40 5.61
CA ASP A 2 -3.66 15.03 4.93
C ASP A 2 -4.10 16.02 3.84
N SER A 3 -3.79 17.31 4.00
CA SER A 3 -3.99 18.30 2.93
C SER A 3 -3.19 17.99 1.66
N LEU A 4 -1.92 17.57 1.80
CA LEU A 4 -1.06 17.14 0.69
C LEU A 4 -1.58 15.85 0.07
N VAL A 5 -1.98 14.87 0.90
CA VAL A 5 -2.60 13.62 0.44
C VAL A 5 -3.87 13.90 -0.38
N LYS A 6 -4.72 14.80 0.10
CA LYS A 6 -5.91 15.25 -0.62
C LYS A 6 -5.57 15.90 -1.96
N LEU A 7 -4.52 16.73 -1.99
CA LEU A 7 -4.03 17.33 -3.22
C LEU A 7 -3.55 16.26 -4.22
N ILE A 8 -2.74 15.29 -3.78
CA ILE A 8 -2.27 14.18 -4.60
C ILE A 8 -3.45 13.39 -5.17
N ASN A 9 -4.46 13.07 -4.36
CA ASN A 9 -5.63 12.30 -4.78
C ASN A 9 -6.51 13.05 -5.80
N ASN A 10 -6.53 14.38 -5.76
CA ASN A 10 -7.34 15.21 -6.65
C ASN A 10 -6.57 15.74 -7.87
N SER A 11 -5.28 15.44 -7.97
CA SER A 11 -4.42 15.90 -9.06
C SER A 11 -4.48 14.95 -10.26
N ASN A 12 -4.36 15.51 -11.46
CA ASN A 12 -4.35 14.76 -12.73
C ASN A 12 -2.94 14.28 -13.10
N PHE A 13 -2.32 13.53 -12.19
CA PHE A 13 -0.99 12.94 -12.40
C PHE A 13 -1.03 11.71 -13.31
N LYS A 14 0.14 11.34 -13.85
CA LYS A 14 0.26 10.16 -14.72
C LYS A 14 0.00 8.90 -13.91
N THR A 15 -0.99 8.12 -14.33
CA THR A 15 -1.36 6.86 -13.67
C THR A 15 -0.96 5.66 -14.52
N GLN A 16 -0.32 4.68 -13.89
CA GLN A 16 0.03 3.38 -14.47
C GLN A 16 -0.57 2.28 -13.61
N ARG A 17 -1.07 1.22 -14.24
CA ARG A 17 -1.73 0.11 -13.56
C ARG A 17 -1.18 -1.22 -14.03
N ASP A 18 -0.99 -2.13 -13.10
CA ASP A 18 -0.60 -3.51 -13.35
C ASP A 18 -1.49 -4.47 -12.54
N THR A 19 -1.55 -5.73 -12.94
CA THR A 19 -2.34 -6.76 -12.27
C THR A 19 -1.56 -8.05 -12.15
N ILE A 20 -1.44 -8.54 -10.92
CA ILE A 20 -0.84 -9.83 -10.62
C ILE A 20 -1.97 -10.79 -10.22
N LYS A 21 -1.99 -11.98 -10.82
CA LYS A 21 -2.89 -13.07 -10.42
C LYS A 21 -2.04 -14.20 -9.86
N GLN A 22 -2.43 -14.72 -8.71
CA GLN A 22 -1.81 -15.89 -8.11
C GLN A 22 -2.90 -16.89 -7.77
N ASP A 23 -2.90 -18.02 -8.47
CA ASP A 23 -3.83 -19.11 -8.22
C ASP A 23 -3.03 -20.37 -7.84
N ARG A 24 -3.24 -20.84 -6.63
CA ARG A 24 -2.55 -21.94 -5.97
C ARG A 24 -3.61 -22.84 -5.32
N PRO A 25 -4.39 -23.58 -6.12
CA PRO A 25 -5.48 -24.43 -5.61
C PRO A 25 -4.99 -25.56 -4.72
N ASP A 26 -3.75 -26.02 -4.92
CA ASP A 26 -3.00 -26.95 -4.07
C ASP A 26 -2.81 -26.45 -2.63
N TYR A 27 -2.66 -25.14 -2.45
CA TYR A 27 -2.61 -24.49 -1.14
C TYR A 27 -3.95 -23.85 -0.75
N GLY A 28 -4.99 -24.01 -1.57
CA GLY A 28 -6.29 -23.40 -1.38
C GLY A 28 -6.27 -21.87 -1.45
N ILE A 29 -5.33 -21.25 -2.18
CA ILE A 29 -5.19 -19.78 -2.27
C ILE A 29 -5.50 -19.33 -3.69
N SER A 30 -6.36 -18.32 -3.82
CA SER A 30 -6.55 -17.57 -5.06
C SER A 30 -6.50 -16.08 -4.73
N SER A 31 -5.61 -15.33 -5.36
CA SER A 31 -5.50 -13.90 -5.16
C SER A 31 -5.34 -13.12 -6.45
N ARG A 32 -5.81 -11.88 -6.41
CA ARG A 32 -5.62 -10.89 -7.45
C ARG A 32 -5.19 -9.59 -6.81
N THR A 33 -4.09 -9.06 -7.28
CA THR A 33 -3.51 -7.81 -6.82
C THR A 33 -3.50 -6.80 -7.95
N TYR A 34 -4.00 -5.60 -7.68
CA TYR A 34 -3.95 -4.45 -8.56
C TYR A 34 -2.92 -3.47 -8.01
N LEU A 35 -1.94 -3.13 -8.84
CA LEU A 35 -0.90 -2.17 -8.50
C LEU A 35 -1.18 -0.89 -9.27
N THR A 36 -1.29 0.23 -8.58
CA THR A 36 -1.48 1.55 -9.21
C THR A 36 -0.35 2.47 -8.80
N MET A 37 0.40 2.96 -9.77
CA MET A 37 1.44 3.97 -9.58
C MET A 37 0.97 5.31 -10.13
N VAL A 38 1.16 6.37 -9.37
CA VAL A 38 0.84 7.75 -9.74
C VAL A 38 2.11 8.60 -9.64
N SER A 39 2.46 9.27 -10.73
CA SER A 39 3.73 10.01 -10.86
C SER A 39 3.55 11.36 -11.55
N GLU A 40 4.47 12.28 -11.24
CA GLU A 40 4.62 13.58 -11.87
C GLU A 40 6.08 13.71 -12.33
N GLY A 41 6.33 13.63 -13.64
CA GLY A 41 7.69 13.56 -14.16
C GLY A 41 8.45 12.37 -13.57
N ASN A 42 9.52 12.65 -12.82
CA ASN A 42 10.38 11.66 -12.17
C ASN A 42 10.06 11.46 -10.69
N GLU A 43 8.95 12.01 -10.21
CA GLU A 43 8.52 11.87 -8.83
C GLU A 43 7.35 10.89 -8.69
N LEU A 44 7.51 9.97 -7.75
CA LEU A 44 6.42 9.14 -7.27
C LEU A 44 5.57 10.00 -6.34
N LYS A 45 4.25 10.02 -6.56
CA LYS A 45 3.30 10.75 -5.72
C LYS A 45 2.42 9.79 -4.91
N LYS A 46 2.00 8.69 -5.54
CA LYS A 46 1.20 7.65 -4.88
C LYS A 46 1.52 6.28 -5.43
N TYR A 47 1.52 5.29 -4.56
CA TYR A 47 1.52 3.88 -4.94
C TYR A 47 0.44 3.14 -4.17
N VAL A 48 -0.42 2.41 -4.86
CA VAL A 48 -1.51 1.62 -4.27
C VAL A 48 -1.33 0.17 -4.62
N ASN A 49 -1.40 -0.69 -3.61
CA ASN A 49 -1.47 -2.12 -3.74
C ASN A 49 -2.80 -2.61 -3.15
N SER A 50 -3.77 -2.89 -4.01
CA SER A 50 -5.07 -3.43 -3.62
C SER A 50 -5.10 -4.92 -3.93
N PHE A 51 -5.40 -5.77 -2.96
CA PHE A 51 -5.47 -7.21 -3.14
C PHE A 51 -6.84 -7.76 -2.75
N HIS A 52 -7.26 -8.78 -3.49
CA HIS A 52 -8.44 -9.58 -3.23
C HIS A 52 -7.98 -11.02 -3.14
N MET A 53 -8.16 -11.65 -1.98
CA MET A 53 -7.70 -12.99 -1.70
C MET A 53 -8.87 -13.86 -1.23
N THR A 54 -8.94 -15.06 -1.77
CA THR A 54 -9.78 -16.13 -1.27
C THR A 54 -8.88 -17.26 -0.78
N THR A 55 -9.08 -17.69 0.46
CA THR A 55 -8.43 -18.87 1.01
C THR A 55 -9.47 -19.95 1.30
N LYS A 56 -9.12 -21.21 1.03
CA LYS A 56 -9.95 -22.37 1.27
C LYS A 56 -9.17 -23.36 2.12
N ASN A 57 -9.67 -23.65 3.32
CA ASN A 57 -9.06 -24.62 4.22
C ASN A 57 -10.16 -25.49 4.85
N ASN A 58 -10.02 -26.82 4.79
CA ASN A 58 -10.99 -27.79 5.32
C ASN A 58 -12.45 -27.51 4.92
N GLY A 59 -12.67 -27.14 3.65
CA GLY A 59 -14.01 -26.85 3.11
C GLY A 59 -14.55 -25.45 3.46
N ILE A 60 -13.89 -24.71 4.34
CA ILE A 60 -14.25 -23.33 4.71
C ILE A 60 -13.56 -22.38 3.73
N SER A 61 -14.34 -21.52 3.08
CA SER A 61 -13.84 -20.44 2.23
C SER A 61 -13.87 -19.12 3.00
N LYS A 62 -12.75 -18.39 2.98
CA LYS A 62 -12.63 -17.04 3.52
C LYS A 62 -12.21 -16.08 2.43
N LYS A 63 -12.79 -14.88 2.45
CA LYS A 63 -12.41 -13.77 1.57
C LYS A 63 -11.77 -12.68 2.41
N MET A 64 -10.67 -12.15 1.89
CA MET A 64 -9.95 -11.05 2.47
C MET A 64 -9.65 -10.04 1.36
N ASP A 65 -10.03 -8.81 1.60
CA ASP A 65 -9.67 -7.69 0.75
C ASP A 65 -8.74 -6.77 1.54
N GLY A 66 -7.81 -6.14 0.87
CA GLY A 66 -6.98 -5.13 1.51
C GLY A 66 -6.33 -4.19 0.54
N GLU A 67 -5.87 -3.08 1.05
CA GLU A 67 -5.24 -2.03 0.28
C GLU A 67 -4.14 -1.38 1.11
N ASN A 68 -2.98 -1.16 0.51
CA ASN A 68 -1.94 -0.31 1.06
C ASN A 68 -1.69 0.85 0.09
N ALA A 69 -1.93 2.08 0.52
CA ALA A 69 -1.68 3.29 -0.24
C ALA A 69 -0.51 4.06 0.39
N PHE A 70 0.56 4.23 -0.37
CA PHE A 70 1.76 4.98 -0.01
C PHE A 70 1.72 6.34 -0.70
N TYR A 71 1.92 7.41 0.05
CA TYR A 71 1.93 8.78 -0.45
C TYR A 71 3.28 9.42 -0.26
N PHE A 72 3.71 10.16 -1.27
CA PHE A 72 5.06 10.70 -1.34
C PHE A 72 5.04 12.20 -1.66
N ASP A 73 5.99 12.93 -1.09
CA ASP A 73 6.33 14.30 -1.44
C ASP A 73 7.83 14.36 -1.74
N HIS A 74 8.22 14.85 -2.92
CA HIS A 74 9.61 14.85 -3.38
C HIS A 74 10.30 13.47 -3.22
N ASN A 75 9.61 12.39 -3.62
CA ASN A 75 10.05 11.00 -3.44
C ASN A 75 10.29 10.54 -1.99
N LYS A 76 9.91 11.34 -0.99
CA LYS A 76 9.95 10.96 0.43
C LYS A 76 8.56 10.50 0.88
N LEU A 77 8.51 9.40 1.62
CA LEU A 77 7.26 8.89 2.19
C LEU A 77 6.70 9.90 3.20
N ILE A 78 5.42 10.26 3.05
CA ILE A 78 4.70 11.15 3.98
C ILE A 78 3.57 10.45 4.72
N LYS A 79 2.91 9.47 4.09
CA LYS A 79 1.79 8.75 4.68
C LYS A 79 1.66 7.35 4.08
N VAL A 80 1.25 6.39 4.90
CA VAL A 80 0.70 5.11 4.47
C VAL A 80 -0.71 4.95 5.04
N GLU A 81 -1.64 4.51 4.21
CA GLU A 81 -2.97 4.07 4.60
C GLU A 81 -3.07 2.57 4.31
N GLU A 82 -3.36 1.77 5.34
CA GLU A 82 -3.65 0.34 5.18
C GLU A 82 -5.11 0.07 5.55
N PHE A 83 -5.82 -0.56 4.63
CA PHE A 83 -7.17 -1.06 4.82
C PHE A 83 -7.17 -2.57 4.69
N MET A 84 -7.92 -3.26 5.53
CA MET A 84 -8.15 -4.69 5.42
C MET A 84 -9.57 -5.03 5.86
N SER A 85 -10.21 -5.93 5.11
CA SER A 85 -11.50 -6.50 5.48
C SER A 85 -11.51 -8.02 5.32
N GLU A 86 -12.02 -8.72 6.33
CA GLU A 86 -12.30 -10.16 6.31
C GLU A 86 -13.71 -10.39 6.89
N GLY A 87 -14.67 -10.72 6.03
CA GLY A 87 -16.09 -10.78 6.42
C GLY A 87 -16.58 -9.41 6.91
N ASP A 88 -17.18 -9.38 8.11
CA ASP A 88 -17.68 -8.14 8.72
C ASP A 88 -16.60 -7.32 9.44
N LYS A 89 -15.39 -7.88 9.59
CA LYS A 89 -14.29 -7.19 10.27
C LYS A 89 -13.61 -6.26 9.28
N LYS A 90 -13.47 -4.99 9.67
CA LYS A 90 -12.72 -3.97 8.94
C LYS A 90 -11.68 -3.36 9.86
N MET A 91 -10.50 -3.12 9.30
CA MET A 91 -9.39 -2.46 9.98
C MET A 91 -8.84 -1.40 9.05
N GLU A 92 -8.64 -0.21 9.59
CA GLU A 92 -8.04 0.91 8.90
C GLU A 92 -6.93 1.47 9.79
N MET A 93 -5.74 1.62 9.22
CA MET A 93 -4.57 2.06 9.94
C MET A 93 -3.82 3.08 9.11
N HIS A 94 -3.36 4.15 9.75
CA HIS A 94 -2.60 5.22 9.10
C HIS A 94 -1.24 5.35 9.77
N TRP A 95 -0.20 5.59 8.99
CA TRP A 95 1.15 5.92 9.44
C TRP A 95 1.61 7.20 8.77
N TYR A 96 2.19 8.10 9.55
CA TYR A 96 2.66 9.40 9.10
C TYR A 96 4.16 9.47 9.30
N TYR A 97 4.84 10.07 8.32
CA TYR A 97 6.30 10.09 8.26
C TYR A 97 6.82 11.50 7.97
N ALA A 98 7.85 11.92 8.69
CA ALA A 98 8.62 13.13 8.38
C ALA A 98 10.11 12.78 8.45
N ASP A 99 10.89 13.27 7.48
CA ASP A 99 12.34 13.04 7.40
C ASP A 99 12.72 11.55 7.56
N GLU A 100 11.97 10.69 6.87
CA GLU A 100 12.15 9.24 6.88
C GLU A 100 12.02 8.60 8.28
N LYS A 101 11.25 9.21 9.17
CA LYS A 101 10.94 8.66 10.50
C LYS A 101 9.43 8.63 10.71
N PRO A 102 8.89 7.56 11.32
CA PRO A 102 7.49 7.58 11.74
C PRO A 102 7.30 8.63 12.83
N ILE A 103 6.28 9.46 12.67
CA ILE A 103 5.94 10.51 13.64
C ILE A 103 4.61 10.25 14.35
N TYR A 104 3.72 9.48 13.72
CA TYR A 104 2.41 9.14 14.28
C TYR A 104 1.84 7.91 13.56
N ASN A 105 1.06 7.11 14.29
CA ASN A 105 0.27 6.04 13.72
C ASN A 105 -1.02 5.81 14.53
N THR A 106 -2.01 5.15 13.93
CA THR A 106 -3.28 4.84 14.60
C THR A 106 -3.32 3.44 15.24
N LEU A 107 -2.24 2.66 15.15
CA LEU A 107 -2.18 1.28 15.65
C LEU A 107 -1.81 1.24 17.15
N ASN A 108 -2.81 1.15 18.01
CA ASN A 108 -2.61 0.98 19.46
C ASN A 108 -2.30 -0.49 19.84
N ALA A 109 -1.15 -1.04 19.43
CA ALA A 109 -0.83 -2.46 19.68
C ALA A 109 0.64 -2.79 20.02
N GLY A 110 1.51 -1.82 20.31
CA GLY A 110 2.90 -2.06 20.76
C GLY A 110 3.86 -2.70 19.75
N LYS A 111 3.40 -3.00 18.54
CA LYS A 111 4.18 -3.42 17.35
C LYS A 111 4.19 -2.36 16.24
N ASP A 112 3.81 -1.16 16.59
CA ASP A 112 3.62 -0.04 15.69
C ASP A 112 4.93 0.43 15.05
N ASN A 113 6.03 0.45 15.81
CA ASN A 113 7.35 0.84 15.31
C ASN A 113 7.90 -0.15 14.26
N GLU A 114 7.83 -1.46 14.51
CA GLU A 114 8.32 -2.48 13.55
C GLU A 114 7.56 -2.40 12.23
N ARG A 115 6.22 -2.26 12.29
CA ARG A 115 5.40 -2.11 11.09
C ARG A 115 5.74 -0.82 10.35
N ALA A 116 5.90 0.29 11.06
CA ALA A 116 6.22 1.57 10.46
C ALA A 116 7.58 1.57 9.75
N GLU A 117 8.59 0.91 10.32
CA GLU A 117 9.91 0.73 9.70
C GLU A 117 9.85 -0.17 8.46
N MET A 118 9.09 -1.27 8.53
CA MET A 118 8.91 -2.15 7.39
C MET A 118 8.26 -1.42 6.21
N LEU A 119 7.21 -0.63 6.47
CA LEU A 119 6.54 0.19 5.46
C LEU A 119 7.46 1.24 4.85
N LEU A 120 8.31 1.86 5.67
CA LEU A 120 9.33 2.80 5.18
C LEU A 120 10.33 2.10 4.24
N LYS A 121 10.81 0.91 4.60
CA LYS A 121 11.71 0.11 3.74
C LYS A 121 11.06 -0.23 2.41
N MET A 122 9.79 -0.64 2.42
CA MET A 122 9.02 -0.89 1.20
C MET A 122 8.92 0.36 0.33
N ALA A 123 8.57 1.50 0.94
CA ALA A 123 8.45 2.78 0.23
C ALA A 123 9.75 3.19 -0.48
N LYS A 124 10.91 3.01 0.19
CA LYS A 124 12.23 3.25 -0.43
C LYS A 124 12.46 2.36 -1.65
N GLY A 125 12.17 1.07 -1.53
CA GLY A 125 12.27 0.13 -2.67
C GLY A 125 11.35 0.49 -3.85
N LEU A 126 10.16 1.05 -3.58
CA LEU A 126 9.26 1.53 -4.64
C LEU A 126 9.85 2.71 -5.42
N VAL A 127 10.44 3.67 -4.72
CA VAL A 127 11.10 4.86 -5.32
C VAL A 127 12.32 4.45 -6.15
N GLU A 128 13.15 3.54 -5.63
CA GLU A 128 14.31 3.00 -6.34
C GLU A 128 13.89 2.31 -7.65
N LYS A 129 12.85 1.47 -7.59
CA LYS A 129 12.34 0.75 -8.76
C LYS A 129 11.72 1.68 -9.80
N MET A 130 11.03 2.75 -9.40
CA MET A 130 10.54 3.75 -10.37
C MET A 130 11.72 4.44 -11.08
N SER A 131 12.77 4.78 -10.32
CA SER A 131 13.95 5.46 -10.86
C SER A 131 14.71 4.62 -11.89
N SER A 132 14.62 3.29 -11.84
CA SER A 132 15.23 2.41 -12.83
C SER A 132 14.43 2.29 -14.14
N PHE A 133 13.14 2.64 -14.15
CA PHE A 133 12.32 2.65 -15.37
C PHE A 133 12.44 3.95 -16.20
N ILE A 134 13.07 4.99 -15.64
CA ILE A 134 13.17 6.33 -16.26
C ILE A 134 14.59 6.57 -16.86
N LYS A 135 15.49 5.60 -16.79
CA LYS A 135 16.78 5.61 -17.50
C LYS A 135 16.63 5.11 -18.92
#